data_AF-A0A947JB94-F1
#
_entry.id   AF-A0A947JB94-F1
#
_cell.length_a   1.000
_cell.length_b   1.000
_cell.length_c   1.000
_cell.angle_alpha   90.00
_cell.angle_beta   90.00
_cell.angle_gamma   90.00
#
_symmetry.space_group_name_H-M   'P 1'
#
loop_
_entity.id
_entity.type
_entity.pdbx_description
1 polymer ?
#
loop_
_entity_poly.entity_id
_entity_poly.type
_entity_poly.pdbx_seq_one_letter_code
_entity_poly.pdbx_strand_id
1 'polypeptide(L)'
;MLIKDLEKLGFSKNLATVYLTLFELGEAKAGELVRRTGMHRNLVYTALDKLEGKKLIAKTQIRGVSHYKMLDSSRLKGEIDNMQKIVDDVVVELKSQYKVNSQEVVIYEGKEEVQRMYLESAKKMPEGSVWYVLGLAQRWFDVMEDLVYKFKEIQRERKFLLRGVSDHISQEEEEMIEVSQGLSEFRVVPSISKKDSEINITEDKVLIFILVEPYTVIEIFNKDLVEGYKEYFNVLWKQEVKTFVGWEEVKKFYYEILLPSNAGGNMSYCIGGGYGVGGEDQQVLDFYLEYARARAKVKAKAKILFYEQHRDKARKEFTETGDPDLKYNELKFLPQQYYSPLQIFICGKIAAVVHWGKEPSVTLYERPEIVESFKKQFDLLWDQEVRTYSGKEEVKNLFLHVLLEDMEEGDTEYVIGAGYGLNESEQWFADMFVEHNSYLIQHKANKKALFCEKHRERIKSDVQLAGDPEFEYFNMKFLSDKLYSPLEIHIFPKKVTVTYFGDNPVSTLYENPGVVEGFKKQFDMLWGVAND
;
A
#
# COMPACT_ATOMS: atom_id res chain seq x y z
N MET A 1 -23.95 -6.80 -61.04
CA MET A 1 -23.09 -7.12 -59.88
C MET A 1 -21.63 -7.16 -60.30
N LEU A 2 -21.25 -8.11 -61.16
CA LEU A 2 -19.87 -8.34 -61.63
C LEU A 2 -19.07 -7.13 -62.12
N ILE A 3 -19.68 -6.15 -62.82
CA ILE A 3 -18.95 -4.93 -63.22
C ILE A 3 -18.46 -4.14 -62.00
N LYS A 4 -19.32 -3.93 -60.98
CA LYS A 4 -18.94 -3.20 -59.76
C LYS A 4 -17.87 -3.93 -58.96
N ASP A 5 -17.87 -5.26 -59.01
CA ASP A 5 -16.87 -6.09 -58.34
C ASP A 5 -15.52 -6.03 -59.07
N LEU A 6 -15.51 -6.04 -60.41
CA LEU A 6 -14.30 -5.80 -61.20
C LEU A 6 -13.76 -4.38 -61.02
N GLU A 7 -14.63 -3.38 -60.85
CA GLU A 7 -14.21 -2.01 -60.53
C GLU A 7 -13.49 -1.92 -59.18
N LYS A 8 -13.97 -2.66 -58.15
CA LYS A 8 -13.25 -2.80 -56.87
C LYS A 8 -11.89 -3.49 -57.03
N LEU A 9 -11.72 -4.32 -58.06
CA LEU A 9 -10.43 -4.96 -58.42
C LEU A 9 -9.56 -4.07 -59.34
N GLY A 10 -9.90 -2.80 -59.50
CA GLY A 10 -9.09 -1.82 -60.24
C GLY A 10 -9.36 -1.80 -61.75
N PHE A 11 -10.42 -2.45 -62.24
CA PHE A 11 -10.84 -2.31 -63.64
C PHE A 11 -11.58 -0.98 -63.81
N SER A 12 -11.32 -0.27 -64.92
CA SER A 12 -12.23 0.80 -65.31
C SER A 12 -13.55 0.22 -65.81
N LYS A 13 -14.64 0.98 -65.72
CA LYS A 13 -15.95 0.59 -66.26
C LYS A 13 -15.87 0.02 -67.68
N ASN A 14 -15.14 0.73 -68.55
CA ASN A 14 -14.92 0.36 -69.95
C ASN A 14 -14.15 -0.96 -70.09
N LEU A 15 -13.14 -1.19 -69.24
CA LEU A 15 -12.35 -2.41 -69.24
C LEU A 15 -13.18 -3.62 -68.77
N ALA A 16 -13.96 -3.43 -67.70
CA ALA A 16 -14.87 -4.46 -67.17
C ALA A 16 -15.95 -4.84 -68.18
N THR A 17 -16.55 -3.85 -68.87
CA THR A 17 -17.54 -4.11 -69.91
C THR A 17 -16.96 -4.92 -71.07
N VAL A 18 -15.80 -4.54 -71.61
CA VAL A 18 -15.15 -5.28 -72.71
C VAL A 18 -14.75 -6.70 -72.28
N TYR A 19 -14.22 -6.85 -71.06
CA TYR A 19 -13.86 -8.16 -70.51
C TYR A 19 -15.06 -9.10 -70.41
N LEU A 20 -16.18 -8.64 -69.84
CA LEU A 20 -17.38 -9.47 -69.68
C LEU A 20 -18.05 -9.78 -71.02
N THR A 21 -18.09 -8.82 -71.96
CA THR A 21 -18.62 -9.09 -73.30
C THR A 21 -17.77 -10.11 -74.05
N LEU A 22 -16.44 -10.04 -73.94
CA LEU A 22 -15.58 -11.05 -74.54
C LEU A 22 -15.71 -12.41 -73.82
N PHE A 23 -15.93 -12.40 -72.51
CA PHE A 23 -16.19 -13.61 -71.73
C PHE A 23 -17.46 -14.34 -72.19
N GLU A 24 -18.53 -13.61 -72.44
CA GLU A 24 -19.78 -14.17 -72.98
C GLU A 24 -19.60 -14.77 -74.38
N LEU A 25 -18.75 -14.17 -75.21
CA LEU A 25 -18.50 -14.63 -76.59
C LEU A 25 -17.45 -15.75 -76.67
N GLY A 26 -16.59 -15.88 -75.65
CA GLY A 26 -15.45 -16.80 -75.61
C GLY A 26 -14.29 -16.37 -76.52
N GLU A 27 -14.58 -16.06 -77.77
CA GLU A 27 -13.65 -15.52 -78.77
C GLU A 27 -14.37 -14.52 -79.68
N ALA A 28 -13.76 -13.37 -79.96
CA ALA A 28 -14.35 -12.35 -80.82
C ALA A 28 -13.31 -11.50 -81.55
N LYS A 29 -13.74 -10.86 -82.64
CA LYS A 29 -12.98 -9.79 -83.30
C LYS A 29 -13.26 -8.45 -82.61
N ALA A 30 -12.29 -7.54 -82.64
CA ALA A 30 -12.47 -6.19 -82.06
C ALA A 30 -13.69 -5.45 -82.64
N GLY A 31 -13.98 -5.59 -83.93
CA GLY A 31 -15.17 -4.99 -84.54
C GLY A 31 -16.51 -5.54 -84.01
N GLU A 32 -16.53 -6.81 -83.62
CA GLU A 32 -17.71 -7.44 -83.02
C GLU A 32 -17.92 -6.96 -81.58
N LEU A 33 -16.85 -6.80 -80.82
CA LEU A 33 -16.88 -6.21 -79.48
C LEU A 33 -17.35 -4.76 -79.53
N VAL A 34 -16.89 -3.95 -80.48
CA VAL A 34 -17.37 -2.57 -80.71
C VAL A 34 -18.87 -2.53 -80.96
N ARG A 35 -19.39 -3.44 -81.79
CA ARG A 35 -20.83 -3.51 -82.08
C ARG A 35 -21.64 -3.96 -80.85
N ARG A 36 -21.14 -4.95 -80.10
CA ARG A 36 -21.82 -5.52 -78.92
C ARG A 36 -21.83 -4.57 -77.72
N THR A 37 -20.74 -3.85 -77.49
CA THR A 37 -20.61 -2.93 -76.34
C THR A 37 -21.16 -1.55 -76.63
N GLY A 38 -21.32 -1.18 -77.91
CA GLY A 38 -21.70 0.18 -78.33
C GLY A 38 -20.62 1.23 -78.05
N MET A 39 -19.41 0.82 -77.70
CA MET A 39 -18.32 1.72 -77.33
C MET A 39 -17.54 2.20 -78.56
N HIS A 40 -16.96 3.40 -78.47
CA HIS A 40 -16.08 3.91 -79.52
C HIS A 40 -14.91 2.96 -79.76
N ARG A 41 -14.55 2.74 -81.04
CA ARG A 41 -13.52 1.78 -81.46
C ARG A 41 -12.24 1.87 -80.63
N ASN A 42 -11.69 3.07 -80.44
CA ASN A 42 -10.46 3.27 -79.68
C ASN A 42 -10.53 2.74 -78.24
N LEU A 43 -11.67 2.89 -77.55
CA LEU A 43 -11.83 2.41 -76.17
C LEU A 43 -11.81 0.89 -76.09
N VAL A 44 -12.36 0.20 -77.11
CA VAL A 44 -12.34 -1.26 -77.17
C VAL A 44 -10.92 -1.77 -77.44
N TYR A 45 -10.16 -1.14 -78.34
CA TYR A 45 -8.75 -1.51 -78.55
C TYR A 45 -7.89 -1.22 -77.30
N THR A 46 -8.03 -0.04 -76.66
CA THR A 46 -7.32 0.25 -75.41
C THR A 46 -7.66 -0.75 -74.30
N ALA A 47 -8.91 -1.20 -74.22
CA ALA A 47 -9.32 -2.20 -73.25
C ALA A 47 -8.71 -3.58 -73.57
N LEU A 48 -8.76 -4.01 -74.83
CA LEU A 48 -8.16 -5.27 -75.27
C LEU A 48 -6.64 -5.31 -75.04
N ASP A 49 -5.92 -4.23 -75.36
CA ASP A 49 -4.48 -4.15 -75.13
C ASP A 49 -4.15 -4.24 -73.62
N LYS A 50 -4.96 -3.62 -72.75
CA LYS A 50 -4.83 -3.75 -71.30
C LYS A 50 -5.12 -5.17 -70.80
N LEU A 51 -6.17 -5.82 -71.30
CA LEU A 51 -6.52 -7.19 -70.92
C LEU A 51 -5.45 -8.20 -71.41
N GLU A 52 -4.87 -7.96 -72.58
CA GLU A 52 -3.78 -8.76 -73.12
C GLU A 52 -2.51 -8.57 -72.29
N GLY A 53 -2.16 -7.32 -71.94
CA GLY A 53 -1.05 -7.01 -71.03
C GLY A 53 -1.19 -7.69 -69.65
N LYS A 54 -2.42 -7.79 -69.15
CA LYS A 54 -2.77 -8.51 -67.91
C LYS A 54 -2.87 -10.03 -68.08
N LYS A 55 -2.58 -10.57 -69.28
CA LYS A 55 -2.66 -12.00 -69.62
C LYS A 55 -4.04 -12.62 -69.31
N LEU A 56 -5.11 -11.83 -69.41
CA LEU A 56 -6.48 -12.27 -69.23
C LEU A 56 -7.12 -12.70 -70.56
N ILE A 57 -6.55 -12.26 -71.67
CA ILE A 57 -6.94 -12.64 -73.03
C ILE A 57 -5.70 -12.94 -73.87
N ALA A 58 -5.86 -13.69 -74.95
CA ALA A 58 -4.84 -13.92 -75.97
C ALA A 58 -5.29 -13.33 -77.30
N LYS A 59 -4.33 -12.75 -78.02
CA LYS A 59 -4.53 -12.23 -79.39
C LYS A 59 -3.88 -13.16 -80.40
N THR A 60 -4.64 -13.58 -81.40
CA THR A 60 -4.16 -14.40 -82.52
C THR A 60 -4.57 -13.79 -83.84
N GLN A 61 -3.72 -13.87 -84.86
CA GLN A 61 -4.09 -13.44 -86.22
C GLN A 61 -4.55 -14.63 -87.06
N ILE A 62 -5.77 -14.53 -87.59
CA ILE A 62 -6.34 -15.51 -88.51
C ILE A 62 -6.68 -14.77 -89.81
N ARG A 63 -6.03 -15.15 -90.92
CA ARG A 63 -6.23 -14.54 -92.25
C ARG A 63 -6.14 -13.00 -92.23
N GLY A 64 -5.14 -12.45 -91.54
CA GLY A 64 -4.89 -11.01 -91.44
C GLY A 64 -5.80 -10.24 -90.48
N VAL A 65 -6.70 -10.91 -89.76
CA VAL A 65 -7.61 -10.28 -88.79
C VAL A 65 -7.27 -10.73 -87.37
N SER A 66 -7.21 -9.80 -86.42
CA SER A 66 -6.97 -10.10 -85.01
C SER A 66 -8.23 -10.66 -84.34
N HIS A 67 -8.08 -11.84 -83.75
CA HIS A 67 -9.04 -12.52 -82.90
C HIS A 67 -8.55 -12.47 -81.45
N TYR A 68 -9.46 -12.20 -80.53
CA TYR A 68 -9.19 -12.14 -79.10
C TYR A 68 -9.94 -13.27 -78.42
N LYS A 69 -9.25 -14.06 -77.62
CA LYS A 69 -9.81 -15.21 -76.91
C LYS A 69 -9.62 -15.06 -75.41
N MET A 70 -10.64 -15.43 -74.64
CA MET A 70 -10.52 -15.49 -73.20
C MET A 70 -9.48 -16.53 -72.76
N LEU A 71 -8.66 -16.13 -71.80
CA LEU A 71 -7.87 -17.06 -71.01
C LEU A 71 -8.62 -17.41 -69.72
N ASP A 72 -8.14 -18.44 -69.01
CA ASP A 72 -8.78 -18.94 -67.79
C ASP A 72 -9.01 -17.83 -66.74
N SER A 73 -10.22 -17.75 -66.20
CA SER A 73 -10.61 -16.70 -65.25
C SER A 73 -9.88 -16.78 -63.90
N SER A 74 -9.29 -17.94 -63.56
CA SER A 74 -8.38 -18.08 -62.41
C SER A 74 -7.16 -17.15 -62.49
N ARG A 75 -6.79 -16.69 -63.70
CA ARG A 75 -5.69 -15.74 -63.91
C ARG A 75 -5.95 -14.36 -63.29
N LEU A 76 -7.21 -13.99 -63.02
CA LEU A 76 -7.52 -12.79 -62.23
C LEU A 76 -6.89 -12.85 -60.82
N LYS A 77 -6.79 -14.05 -60.21
CA LYS A 77 -6.11 -14.22 -58.93
C LYS A 77 -4.61 -13.99 -59.06
N GLY A 78 -3.98 -14.50 -60.12
CA GLY A 78 -2.54 -14.33 -60.35
C GLY A 78 -2.10 -12.88 -60.55
N GLU A 79 -2.97 -12.00 -61.09
CA GLU A 79 -2.71 -10.55 -61.15
C GLU A 79 -2.70 -9.91 -59.76
N ILE A 80 -3.60 -10.33 -58.86
CA ILE A 80 -3.62 -9.86 -57.47
C ILE A 80 -2.40 -10.38 -56.71
N ASP A 81 -2.01 -11.64 -56.90
CA ASP A 81 -0.83 -12.23 -56.26
C ASP A 81 0.46 -11.53 -56.71
N ASN A 82 0.56 -11.15 -57.99
CA ASN A 82 1.69 -10.35 -58.49
C ASN A 82 1.72 -8.95 -57.89
N MET A 83 0.56 -8.30 -57.77
CA MET A 83 0.47 -6.97 -57.17
C MET A 83 0.83 -7.01 -55.68
N GLN A 84 0.43 -8.07 -54.97
CA GLN A 84 0.84 -8.32 -53.59
C GLN A 84 2.37 -8.47 -53.49
N LYS A 85 3.00 -9.26 -54.35
CA LYS A 85 4.46 -9.39 -54.38
C LYS A 85 5.17 -8.07 -54.66
N ILE A 86 4.68 -7.28 -55.62
CA ILE A 86 5.25 -5.95 -55.92
C ILE A 86 5.14 -5.04 -54.68
N VAL A 87 4.01 -5.07 -53.99
CA VAL A 87 3.83 -4.30 -52.75
C VAL A 87 4.81 -4.78 -51.68
N ASP A 88 4.95 -6.09 -51.48
CA ASP A 88 5.88 -6.66 -50.50
C ASP A 88 7.34 -6.25 -50.81
N ASP A 89 7.75 -6.32 -52.07
CA ASP A 89 9.09 -5.91 -52.54
C ASP A 89 9.31 -4.41 -52.33
N VAL A 90 8.32 -3.57 -52.69
CA VAL A 90 8.38 -2.11 -52.47
C VAL A 90 8.46 -1.78 -50.98
N VAL A 91 7.71 -2.49 -50.12
CA VAL A 91 7.77 -2.30 -48.66
C VAL A 91 9.15 -2.66 -48.11
N VAL A 92 9.75 -3.75 -48.58
CA VAL A 92 11.11 -4.15 -48.20
C VAL A 92 12.13 -3.09 -48.64
N GLU A 93 12.02 -2.61 -49.87
CA GLU A 93 12.91 -1.59 -50.41
C GLU A 93 12.77 -0.26 -49.66
N LEU A 94 11.54 0.20 -49.40
CA LEU A 94 11.27 1.40 -48.60
C LEU A 94 11.85 1.26 -47.19
N LYS A 95 11.66 0.12 -46.52
CA LYS A 95 12.26 -0.17 -45.19
C LYS A 95 13.79 -0.14 -45.22
N SER A 96 14.41 -0.53 -46.33
CA SER A 96 15.88 -0.53 -46.47
C SER A 96 16.46 0.87 -46.70
N GLN A 97 15.70 1.77 -47.33
CA GLN A 97 16.11 3.16 -47.59
C GLN A 97 15.80 4.09 -46.40
N TYR A 98 14.77 3.77 -45.62
CA TYR A 98 14.43 4.49 -44.40
C TYR A 98 15.16 3.88 -43.19
N LYS A 99 16.31 4.44 -42.82
CA LYS A 99 16.88 4.26 -41.47
C LYS A 99 15.99 4.96 -40.45
N VAL A 100 14.93 4.27 -40.04
CA VAL A 100 13.96 4.73 -39.05
C VAL A 100 14.55 4.57 -37.66
N ASN A 101 15.12 5.67 -37.15
CA ASN A 101 14.99 6.06 -35.75
C ASN A 101 13.68 6.87 -35.54
N SER A 102 12.71 6.78 -36.46
CA SER A 102 11.45 7.52 -36.34
C SER A 102 10.57 6.91 -35.26
N GLN A 103 10.62 7.55 -34.09
CA GLN A 103 9.52 7.55 -33.15
C GLN A 103 8.24 7.93 -33.90
N GLU A 104 7.24 7.05 -33.88
CA GLU A 104 5.92 7.30 -34.46
C GLU A 104 4.90 7.36 -33.32
N VAL A 105 4.14 8.45 -33.27
CA VAL A 105 3.04 8.63 -32.32
C VAL A 105 1.76 8.76 -33.12
N VAL A 106 0.81 7.85 -32.91
CA VAL A 106 -0.48 7.85 -33.60
C VAL A 106 -1.58 7.95 -32.56
N ILE A 107 -2.57 8.80 -32.82
CA ILE A 107 -3.74 8.99 -31.96
C ILE A 107 -4.96 8.46 -32.70
N TYR A 108 -5.70 7.58 -32.04
CA TYR A 108 -6.97 7.02 -32.51
C TYR A 108 -8.09 7.45 -31.56
N GLU A 109 -9.23 7.85 -32.11
CA GLU A 109 -10.39 8.32 -31.33
C GLU A 109 -11.64 7.47 -31.65
N GLY A 110 -12.39 7.12 -30.61
CA GLY A 110 -13.62 6.34 -30.71
C GLY A 110 -13.55 5.00 -29.98
N LYS A 111 -14.70 4.53 -29.49
CA LYS A 111 -14.81 3.28 -28.73
C LYS A 111 -14.37 2.08 -29.58
N GLU A 112 -14.77 2.07 -30.85
CA GLU A 112 -14.42 1.02 -31.81
C GLU A 112 -12.92 0.97 -32.10
N GLU A 113 -12.25 2.12 -32.10
CA GLU A 113 -10.80 2.20 -32.31
C GLU A 113 -10.04 1.61 -31.10
N VAL A 114 -10.49 1.91 -29.88
CA VAL A 114 -9.97 1.32 -28.65
C VAL A 114 -10.12 -0.21 -28.68
N GLN A 115 -11.34 -0.70 -28.93
CA GLN A 115 -11.64 -2.12 -29.00
C GLN A 115 -10.78 -2.83 -30.06
N ARG A 116 -10.67 -2.23 -31.26
CA ARG A 116 -9.84 -2.76 -32.34
C ARG A 116 -8.38 -2.82 -31.92
N MET A 117 -7.86 -1.79 -31.25
CA MET A 117 -6.45 -1.74 -30.86
C MET A 117 -6.08 -2.84 -29.86
N TYR A 118 -6.93 -3.13 -28.86
CA TYR A 118 -6.70 -4.27 -27.95
C TYR A 118 -6.65 -5.59 -28.72
N LEU A 119 -7.66 -5.85 -29.56
CA LEU A 119 -7.76 -7.13 -30.27
C LEU A 119 -6.63 -7.32 -31.30
N GLU A 120 -6.29 -6.28 -32.06
CA GLU A 120 -5.21 -6.35 -33.05
C GLU A 120 -3.83 -6.46 -32.40
N SER A 121 -3.61 -5.80 -31.26
CA SER A 121 -2.37 -5.95 -30.50
C SER A 121 -2.27 -7.37 -29.90
N ALA A 122 -3.36 -7.91 -29.36
CA ALA A 122 -3.40 -9.28 -28.81
C ALA A 122 -3.09 -10.34 -29.88
N LYS A 123 -3.66 -10.19 -31.08
CA LYS A 123 -3.37 -11.08 -32.21
C LYS A 123 -1.92 -11.02 -32.67
N LYS A 124 -1.19 -9.94 -32.39
CA LYS A 124 0.21 -9.75 -32.81
C LYS A 124 1.21 -10.20 -31.75
N MET A 125 0.78 -10.44 -30.51
CA MET A 125 1.65 -10.93 -29.44
C MET A 125 2.34 -12.25 -29.83
N PRO A 126 3.67 -12.35 -29.66
CA PRO A 126 4.40 -13.61 -29.76
C PRO A 126 4.07 -14.58 -28.61
N GLU A 127 4.20 -15.88 -28.87
CA GLU A 127 4.04 -16.91 -27.82
C GLU A 127 5.07 -16.74 -26.71
N GLY A 128 4.61 -16.73 -25.45
CA GLY A 128 5.45 -16.54 -24.26
C GLY A 128 5.90 -15.10 -23.99
N SER A 129 5.56 -14.14 -24.84
CA SER A 129 5.81 -12.72 -24.59
C SER A 129 4.96 -12.19 -23.43
N VAL A 130 5.31 -11.01 -22.90
CA VAL A 130 4.59 -10.38 -21.79
C VAL A 130 3.99 -9.06 -22.24
N TRP A 131 2.69 -8.91 -22.01
CA TRP A 131 1.95 -7.66 -22.08
C TRP A 131 1.85 -7.07 -20.67
N TYR A 132 2.44 -5.90 -20.46
CA TYR A 132 2.40 -5.21 -19.17
C TYR A 132 1.31 -4.14 -19.14
N VAL A 133 0.58 -4.01 -18.02
CA VAL A 133 -0.48 -3.02 -17.84
C VAL A 133 -0.27 -2.25 -16.53
N LEU A 134 -0.12 -0.93 -16.63
CA LEU A 134 -0.09 0.00 -15.50
C LEU A 134 -1.48 0.62 -15.33
N GLY A 135 -2.10 0.38 -14.18
CA GLY A 135 -3.36 1.01 -13.78
C GLY A 135 -4.62 0.29 -14.22
N LEU A 136 -4.58 -1.02 -14.53
CA LEU A 136 -5.72 -1.91 -14.90
C LEU A 136 -7.11 -1.24 -14.84
N ALA A 137 -7.47 -0.50 -15.89
CA ALA A 137 -8.52 0.48 -15.79
C ALA A 137 -9.88 -0.22 -15.66
N GLN A 138 -10.66 0.09 -14.61
CA GLN A 138 -11.93 -0.62 -14.35
C GLN A 138 -12.90 -0.53 -15.54
N ARG A 139 -12.91 0.63 -16.21
CA ARG A 139 -13.73 0.88 -17.40
C ARG A 139 -13.38 -0.02 -18.60
N TRP A 140 -12.28 -0.76 -18.57
CA TRP A 140 -11.91 -1.69 -19.64
C TRP A 140 -13.01 -2.70 -19.91
N PHE A 141 -13.64 -3.25 -18.87
CA PHE A 141 -14.75 -4.18 -19.02
C PHE A 141 -15.97 -3.53 -19.68
N ASP A 142 -16.29 -2.27 -19.32
CA ASP A 142 -17.40 -1.51 -19.92
C ASP A 142 -17.13 -1.13 -21.39
N VAL A 143 -15.87 -0.87 -21.73
CA VAL A 143 -15.45 -0.53 -23.09
C VAL A 143 -15.41 -1.77 -23.97
N MET A 144 -14.92 -2.88 -23.46
CA MET A 144 -14.77 -4.12 -24.22
C MET A 144 -16.06 -4.92 -24.33
N GLU A 145 -16.97 -4.83 -23.35
CA GLU A 145 -18.24 -5.56 -23.33
C GLU A 145 -18.03 -7.06 -23.64
N ASP A 146 -18.77 -7.63 -24.61
CA ASP A 146 -18.62 -9.02 -25.04
C ASP A 146 -17.26 -9.34 -25.67
N LEU A 147 -16.48 -8.34 -26.10
CA LEU A 147 -15.15 -8.54 -26.68
C LEU A 147 -14.11 -8.97 -25.63
N VAL A 148 -14.41 -8.88 -24.33
CA VAL A 148 -13.59 -9.46 -23.26
C VAL A 148 -13.38 -10.96 -23.51
N TYR A 149 -14.43 -11.70 -23.89
CA TYR A 149 -14.33 -13.13 -24.19
C TYR A 149 -13.41 -13.41 -25.38
N LYS A 150 -13.48 -12.57 -26.41
CA LYS A 150 -12.65 -12.67 -27.61
C LYS A 150 -11.18 -12.35 -27.29
N PHE A 151 -10.93 -11.35 -26.45
CA PHE A 151 -9.58 -11.05 -25.99
C PHE A 151 -8.99 -12.24 -25.21
N LYS A 152 -9.76 -12.82 -24.27
CA LYS A 152 -9.36 -14.02 -23.51
C LYS A 152 -9.08 -15.21 -24.43
N GLU A 153 -9.88 -15.41 -25.48
CA GLU A 153 -9.65 -16.45 -26.49
C GLU A 153 -8.34 -16.24 -27.23
N ILE A 154 -8.08 -15.03 -27.73
CA ILE A 154 -6.83 -14.68 -28.40
C ILE A 154 -5.64 -14.86 -27.46
N GLN A 155 -5.75 -14.47 -26.18
CA GLN A 155 -4.70 -14.67 -25.18
C GLN A 155 -4.35 -16.16 -25.01
N ARG A 156 -5.35 -17.04 -24.95
CA ARG A 156 -5.11 -18.49 -24.85
C ARG A 156 -4.50 -19.08 -26.12
N GLU A 157 -4.96 -18.64 -27.30
CA GLU A 157 -4.41 -19.10 -28.58
C GLU A 157 -2.96 -18.66 -28.78
N ARG A 158 -2.65 -17.40 -28.44
CA ARG A 158 -1.32 -16.81 -28.59
C ARG A 158 -0.41 -17.10 -27.40
N LYS A 159 -0.96 -17.53 -26.27
CA LYS A 159 -0.27 -17.86 -25.00
C LYS A 159 0.72 -16.78 -24.56
N PHE A 160 0.32 -15.51 -24.62
CA PHE A 160 1.10 -14.43 -24.02
C PHE A 160 0.69 -14.21 -22.56
N LEU A 161 1.64 -13.78 -21.76
CA LEU A 161 1.42 -13.44 -20.35
C LEU A 161 0.89 -12.01 -20.24
N LEU A 162 -0.12 -11.80 -19.42
CA LEU A 162 -0.65 -10.48 -19.07
C LEU A 162 -0.27 -10.17 -17.63
N ARG A 163 0.51 -9.11 -17.42
CA ARG A 163 0.94 -8.67 -16.09
C ARG A 163 0.45 -7.27 -15.80
N GLY A 164 -0.31 -7.11 -14.72
CA GLY A 164 -0.99 -5.85 -14.40
C GLY A 164 -0.71 -5.36 -12.98
N VAL A 165 -0.56 -4.06 -12.81
CA VAL A 165 -0.51 -3.43 -11.48
C VAL A 165 -1.61 -2.40 -11.31
N SER A 166 -2.19 -2.34 -10.11
CA SER A 166 -3.35 -1.51 -9.79
C SER A 166 -3.42 -1.19 -8.30
N ASP A 167 -4.16 -0.17 -7.88
CA ASP A 167 -4.40 0.14 -6.46
C ASP A 167 -5.25 -0.91 -5.72
N HIS A 168 -6.09 -1.65 -6.44
CA HIS A 168 -6.84 -2.82 -5.96
C HIS A 168 -7.21 -3.74 -7.14
N ILE A 169 -7.53 -5.01 -6.83
CA ILE A 169 -8.03 -5.99 -7.81
C ILE A 169 -9.56 -6.10 -7.66
N SER A 170 -10.32 -5.96 -8.75
CA SER A 170 -11.78 -6.12 -8.77
C SER A 170 -12.19 -7.57 -9.01
N GLN A 171 -13.46 -7.90 -8.75
CA GLN A 171 -13.99 -9.25 -8.94
C GLN A 171 -13.86 -9.74 -10.39
N GLU A 172 -14.07 -8.86 -11.37
CA GLU A 172 -13.90 -9.18 -12.80
C GLU A 172 -12.44 -9.48 -13.17
N GLU A 173 -11.50 -8.82 -12.50
CA GLU A 173 -10.07 -9.04 -12.66
C GLU A 173 -9.63 -10.36 -12.01
N GLU A 174 -10.18 -10.72 -10.85
CA GLU A 174 -9.99 -12.04 -10.24
C GLU A 174 -10.50 -13.15 -11.15
N GLU A 175 -11.71 -13.02 -11.69
CA GLU A 175 -12.27 -13.98 -12.65
C GLU A 175 -11.37 -14.09 -13.90
N MET A 176 -10.82 -12.97 -14.37
CA MET A 176 -9.88 -12.97 -15.49
C MET A 176 -8.60 -13.75 -15.17
N ILE A 177 -8.05 -13.61 -13.95
CA ILE A 177 -6.88 -14.39 -13.51
C ILE A 177 -7.21 -15.87 -13.51
N GLU A 178 -8.33 -16.28 -12.89
CA GLU A 178 -8.72 -17.69 -12.78
C GLU A 178 -8.93 -18.34 -14.16
N VAL A 179 -9.69 -17.68 -15.05
CA VAL A 179 -10.01 -18.19 -16.38
C VAL A 179 -8.79 -18.25 -17.30
N SER A 180 -7.77 -17.41 -17.05
CA SER A 180 -6.53 -17.40 -17.84
C SER A 180 -5.64 -18.62 -17.64
N GLN A 181 -5.86 -19.40 -16.56
CA GLN A 181 -5.05 -20.57 -16.19
C GLN A 181 -3.54 -20.29 -16.13
N GLY A 182 -3.17 -19.18 -15.49
CA GLY A 182 -1.77 -18.79 -15.29
C GLY A 182 -1.19 -17.90 -16.40
N LEU A 183 -2.00 -17.50 -17.38
CA LEU A 183 -1.61 -16.50 -18.38
C LEU A 183 -1.78 -15.05 -17.90
N SER A 184 -2.52 -14.80 -16.82
CA SER A 184 -2.70 -13.47 -16.23
C SER A 184 -2.26 -13.43 -14.77
N GLU A 185 -1.47 -12.42 -14.39
CA GLU A 185 -1.03 -12.17 -13.01
C GLU A 185 -1.18 -10.67 -12.71
N PHE A 186 -1.94 -10.32 -11.66
CA PHE A 186 -2.11 -8.93 -11.24
C PHE A 186 -1.59 -8.70 -9.82
N ARG A 187 -1.05 -7.50 -9.55
CA ARG A 187 -0.51 -7.11 -8.25
C ARG A 187 -1.06 -5.77 -7.79
N VAL A 188 -1.24 -5.67 -6.47
CA VAL A 188 -1.66 -4.42 -5.84
C VAL A 188 -0.44 -3.54 -5.59
N VAL A 189 -0.46 -2.34 -6.16
CA VAL A 189 0.52 -1.28 -5.94
C VAL A 189 -0.23 0.00 -5.56
N PRO A 190 -0.07 0.49 -4.32
CA PRO A 190 -0.78 1.67 -3.83
C PRO A 190 -0.53 2.91 -4.69
N SER A 191 -1.54 3.78 -4.79
CA SER A 191 -1.47 5.08 -5.47
C SER A 191 -1.39 5.04 -7.01
N ILE A 192 -1.49 3.87 -7.64
CA ILE A 192 -1.71 3.78 -9.10
C ILE A 192 -3.19 3.98 -9.40
N SER A 193 -3.55 5.12 -9.99
CA SER A 193 -4.94 5.40 -10.41
C SER A 193 -5.37 4.45 -11.52
N LYS A 194 -6.50 3.75 -11.32
CA LYS A 194 -7.14 2.87 -12.31
C LYS A 194 -8.50 3.32 -12.87
N LYS A 195 -8.87 4.59 -12.68
CA LYS A 195 -10.23 5.04 -13.03
C LYS A 195 -10.49 5.06 -14.52
N ASP A 196 -9.74 5.90 -15.23
CA ASP A 196 -10.14 6.37 -16.56
C ASP A 196 -9.11 6.11 -17.65
N SER A 197 -7.92 5.65 -17.28
CA SER A 197 -6.82 5.41 -18.22
C SER A 197 -5.87 4.33 -17.76
N GLU A 198 -5.22 3.67 -18.70
CA GLU A 198 -4.16 2.69 -18.43
C GLU A 198 -3.03 2.79 -19.46
N ILE A 199 -1.83 2.37 -19.05
CA ILE A 199 -0.66 2.32 -19.92
C ILE A 199 -0.32 0.86 -20.15
N ASN A 200 -0.33 0.47 -21.41
CA ASN A 200 -0.08 -0.88 -21.89
C ASN A 200 1.28 -0.90 -22.59
N ILE A 201 2.13 -1.87 -22.26
CA ILE A 201 3.49 -1.98 -22.80
C ILE A 201 3.64 -3.36 -23.44
N THR A 202 3.86 -3.37 -24.75
CA THR A 202 4.16 -4.60 -25.51
C THR A 202 5.65 -4.63 -25.88
N GLU A 203 6.08 -5.56 -26.74
CA GLU A 203 7.49 -5.65 -27.14
C GLU A 203 8.00 -4.46 -27.95
N ASP A 204 7.13 -3.81 -28.72
CA ASP A 204 7.47 -2.85 -29.76
C ASP A 204 6.86 -1.45 -29.56
N LYS A 205 5.88 -1.31 -28.65
CA LYS A 205 5.15 -0.06 -28.43
C LYS A 205 4.66 0.13 -27.00
N VAL A 206 4.42 1.39 -26.68
CA VAL A 206 3.65 1.84 -25.51
C VAL A 206 2.32 2.36 -26.00
N LEU A 207 1.23 1.91 -25.37
CA LEU A 207 -0.15 2.29 -25.67
C LEU A 207 -0.73 2.98 -24.44
N ILE A 208 -1.21 4.20 -24.59
CA ILE A 208 -1.95 4.90 -23.53
C ILE A 208 -3.42 4.88 -23.92
N PHE A 209 -4.24 4.20 -23.12
CA PHE A 209 -5.67 4.12 -23.32
C PHE A 209 -6.36 5.10 -22.38
N ILE A 210 -7.23 5.95 -22.93
CA ILE A 210 -8.16 6.80 -22.19
C ILE A 210 -9.56 6.21 -22.43
N LEU A 211 -10.10 5.57 -21.41
CA LEU A 211 -11.33 4.77 -21.47
C LEU A 211 -12.57 5.58 -21.06
N VAL A 212 -12.51 6.90 -21.25
CA VAL A 212 -13.61 7.84 -21.03
C VAL A 212 -13.84 8.66 -22.28
N GLU A 213 -15.05 9.14 -22.48
CA GLU A 213 -15.35 9.96 -23.64
C GLU A 213 -14.60 11.31 -23.61
N PRO A 214 -13.96 11.71 -24.73
CA PRO A 214 -13.81 10.97 -25.98
C PRO A 214 -12.77 9.82 -25.86
N TYR A 215 -13.20 8.58 -26.13
CA TYR A 215 -12.33 7.39 -26.06
C TYR A 215 -11.11 7.59 -26.94
N THR A 216 -9.91 7.42 -26.39
CA THR A 216 -8.66 7.73 -27.10
C THR A 216 -7.61 6.65 -26.88
N VAL A 217 -6.86 6.30 -27.93
CA VAL A 217 -5.62 5.52 -27.83
C VAL A 217 -4.46 6.31 -28.39
N ILE A 218 -3.41 6.46 -27.60
CA ILE A 218 -2.13 7.01 -28.06
C ILE A 218 -1.16 5.83 -28.22
N GLU A 219 -0.80 5.54 -29.46
CA GLU A 219 0.16 4.49 -29.81
C GLU A 219 1.53 5.10 -30.06
N ILE A 220 2.54 4.65 -29.34
CA ILE A 220 3.91 5.17 -29.40
C ILE A 220 4.88 4.05 -29.75
N PHE A 221 5.44 4.10 -30.95
CA PHE A 221 6.48 3.17 -31.41
C PHE A 221 7.86 3.76 -31.09
N ASN A 222 8.45 3.34 -29.97
CA ASN A 222 9.80 3.73 -29.57
C ASN A 222 10.40 2.65 -28.64
N LYS A 223 11.47 2.00 -29.07
CA LYS A 223 12.12 0.93 -28.30
C LYS A 223 12.72 1.40 -26.97
N ASP A 224 13.33 2.58 -26.95
CA ASP A 224 13.91 3.14 -25.72
C ASP A 224 12.81 3.46 -24.69
N LEU A 225 11.66 3.96 -25.18
CA LEU A 225 10.49 4.21 -24.34
C LEU A 225 9.90 2.90 -23.79
N VAL A 226 9.77 1.87 -24.62
CA VAL A 226 9.31 0.54 -24.20
C VAL A 226 10.18 0.00 -23.06
N GLU A 227 11.51 0.05 -23.21
CA GLU A 227 12.43 -0.40 -22.17
C GLU A 227 12.32 0.45 -20.90
N GLY A 228 12.26 1.78 -21.01
CA GLY A 228 12.08 2.66 -19.84
C GLY A 228 10.76 2.40 -19.09
N TYR A 229 9.65 2.19 -19.80
CA TYR A 229 8.37 1.85 -19.16
C TYR A 229 8.36 0.44 -18.56
N LYS A 230 9.05 -0.54 -19.18
CA LYS A 230 9.26 -1.85 -18.55
C LYS A 230 10.07 -1.75 -17.27
N GLU A 231 11.09 -0.88 -17.22
CA GLU A 231 11.84 -0.64 -15.99
C GLU A 231 10.93 -0.05 -14.90
N TYR A 232 10.12 0.96 -15.21
CA TYR A 232 9.13 1.50 -14.26
C TYR A 232 8.13 0.43 -13.81
N PHE A 233 7.59 -0.37 -14.73
CA PHE A 233 6.72 -1.49 -14.38
C PHE A 233 7.42 -2.45 -13.43
N ASN A 234 8.67 -2.83 -13.70
CA ASN A 234 9.42 -3.77 -12.88
C ASN A 234 9.69 -3.25 -11.46
N VAL A 235 9.90 -1.94 -11.29
CA VAL A 235 10.00 -1.33 -9.96
C VAL A 235 8.70 -1.52 -9.17
N LEU A 236 7.57 -1.20 -9.78
CA LEU A 236 6.25 -1.36 -9.17
C LEU A 236 5.91 -2.84 -8.92
N TRP A 237 6.26 -3.70 -9.87
CA TRP A 237 6.01 -5.14 -9.82
C TRP A 237 6.77 -5.84 -8.70
N LYS A 238 8.01 -5.43 -8.45
CA LYS A 238 8.88 -5.98 -7.41
C LYS A 238 8.63 -5.38 -6.04
N GLN A 239 7.65 -4.47 -5.90
CA GLN A 239 7.33 -3.87 -4.60
C GLN A 239 6.76 -4.95 -3.67
N GLU A 240 7.51 -5.29 -2.61
CA GLU A 240 7.13 -6.29 -1.61
C GLU A 240 6.24 -5.72 -0.48
N VAL A 241 6.10 -4.39 -0.44
CA VAL A 241 5.41 -3.66 0.63
C VAL A 241 4.06 -3.17 0.14
N LYS A 242 2.98 -3.61 0.80
CA LYS A 242 1.61 -3.19 0.52
C LYS A 242 1.24 -2.01 1.41
N THR A 243 0.58 -0.99 0.87
CA THR A 243 0.11 0.17 1.65
C THR A 243 -1.38 0.37 1.46
N PHE A 244 -2.13 0.42 2.55
CA PHE A 244 -3.55 0.75 2.60
C PHE A 244 -3.67 2.23 2.94
N VAL A 245 -4.46 3.00 2.19
CA VAL A 245 -4.61 4.45 2.39
C VAL A 245 -6.10 4.81 2.39
N GLY A 246 -6.52 5.60 3.38
CA GLY A 246 -7.91 5.97 3.60
C GLY A 246 -8.66 4.99 4.50
N TRP A 247 -9.74 5.47 5.12
CA TRP A 247 -10.48 4.72 6.15
C TRP A 247 -11.00 3.36 5.70
N GLU A 248 -11.52 3.25 4.49
CA GLU A 248 -12.07 1.99 3.99
C GLU A 248 -10.98 0.93 3.81
N GLU A 249 -9.85 1.29 3.20
CA GLU A 249 -8.72 0.36 3.00
C GLU A 249 -8.03 -0.01 4.31
N VAL A 250 -7.89 0.94 5.25
CA VAL A 250 -7.37 0.64 6.58
C VAL A 250 -8.33 -0.30 7.34
N LYS A 251 -9.65 -0.10 7.28
CA LYS A 251 -10.61 -1.03 7.89
C LYS A 251 -10.51 -2.43 7.30
N LYS A 252 -10.39 -2.57 5.98
CA LYS A 252 -10.17 -3.87 5.32
C LYS A 252 -8.92 -4.55 5.85
N PHE A 253 -7.80 -3.84 5.98
CA PHE A 253 -6.59 -4.41 6.61
C PHE A 253 -6.90 -4.99 8.01
N TYR A 254 -7.58 -4.24 8.87
CA TYR A 254 -7.87 -4.72 10.23
C TYR A 254 -8.83 -5.91 10.27
N TYR A 255 -9.89 -5.90 9.45
CA TYR A 255 -10.96 -6.90 9.50
C TYR A 255 -10.71 -8.13 8.62
N GLU A 256 -10.02 -7.98 7.49
CA GLU A 256 -9.80 -9.05 6.51
C GLU A 256 -8.40 -9.66 6.61
N ILE A 257 -7.43 -8.94 7.20
CA ILE A 257 -6.04 -9.43 7.34
C ILE A 257 -5.68 -9.66 8.81
N LEU A 258 -5.75 -8.64 9.66
CA LEU A 258 -5.27 -8.73 11.03
C LEU A 258 -6.17 -9.60 11.92
N LEU A 259 -7.50 -9.38 11.88
CA LEU A 259 -8.46 -10.10 12.71
C LEU A 259 -8.49 -11.62 12.41
N PRO A 260 -8.50 -12.08 11.14
CA PRO A 260 -8.43 -13.51 10.83
C PRO A 260 -7.11 -14.14 11.27
N SER A 261 -5.98 -13.42 11.14
CA SER A 261 -4.68 -13.91 11.64
C SER A 261 -4.71 -14.15 13.15
N ASN A 262 -5.31 -13.25 13.92
CA ASN A 262 -5.50 -13.44 15.36
C ASN A 262 -6.48 -14.57 15.69
N ALA A 263 -7.60 -14.65 14.98
CA ALA A 263 -8.59 -15.70 15.17
C ALA A 263 -8.01 -17.10 14.91
N GLY A 264 -7.01 -17.21 14.03
CA GLY A 264 -6.20 -18.40 13.80
C GLY A 264 -5.27 -18.80 14.95
N GLY A 265 -5.28 -18.07 16.08
CA GLY A 265 -4.50 -18.37 17.28
C GLY A 265 -3.19 -17.61 17.41
N ASN A 266 -2.85 -16.74 16.45
CA ASN A 266 -1.65 -15.91 16.55
C ASN A 266 -1.83 -14.82 17.63
N MET A 267 -0.81 -14.62 18.44
CA MET A 267 -0.72 -13.49 19.38
C MET A 267 -0.38 -12.20 18.61
N SER A 268 -1.08 -11.12 18.91
CA SER A 268 -0.72 -9.78 18.42
C SER A 268 0.20 -9.05 19.39
N TYR A 269 1.16 -8.33 18.85
CA TYR A 269 2.05 -7.43 19.59
C TYR A 269 1.90 -6.03 19.00
N CYS A 270 1.72 -5.03 19.85
CA CYS A 270 1.54 -3.65 19.40
C CYS A 270 2.47 -2.68 20.16
N ILE A 271 3.22 -1.87 19.42
CA ILE A 271 4.00 -0.75 19.94
C ILE A 271 3.28 0.55 19.60
N GLY A 272 3.07 1.40 20.60
CA GLY A 272 2.53 2.74 20.43
C GLY A 272 1.01 2.81 20.34
N GLY A 273 0.30 1.89 21.02
CA GLY A 273 -1.17 1.93 21.10
C GLY A 273 -1.66 3.34 21.46
N GLY A 274 -2.62 3.86 20.70
CA GLY A 274 -3.02 5.26 20.77
C GLY A 274 -4.21 5.58 19.88
N TYR A 275 -4.76 6.78 20.07
CA TYR A 275 -6.08 7.18 19.55
C TYR A 275 -5.96 8.36 18.59
N GLY A 276 -5.09 8.24 17.58
CA GLY A 276 -4.77 9.32 16.66
C GLY A 276 -3.64 10.23 17.14
N VAL A 277 -3.30 11.24 16.34
CA VAL A 277 -2.28 12.24 16.68
C VAL A 277 -2.70 13.00 17.94
N GLY A 278 -1.92 12.87 19.02
CA GLY A 278 -2.23 13.44 20.34
C GLY A 278 -3.22 12.62 21.16
N GLY A 279 -3.83 11.57 20.59
CA GLY A 279 -4.76 10.68 21.28
C GLY A 279 -6.17 11.22 21.50
N GLU A 280 -6.57 12.27 20.78
CA GLU A 280 -7.88 12.91 20.90
C GLU A 280 -8.78 12.70 19.67
N ASP A 281 -8.38 11.84 18.72
CA ASP A 281 -9.17 11.59 17.52
C ASP A 281 -10.35 10.66 17.83
N GLN A 282 -11.57 11.23 17.83
CA GLN A 282 -12.80 10.50 18.12
C GLN A 282 -13.09 9.41 17.08
N GLN A 283 -12.76 9.62 15.81
CA GLN A 283 -13.01 8.64 14.76
C GLN A 283 -12.13 7.40 14.95
N VAL A 284 -10.88 7.62 15.37
CA VAL A 284 -9.95 6.54 15.73
C VAL A 284 -10.42 5.79 16.97
N LEU A 285 -10.89 6.51 17.99
CA LEU A 285 -11.46 5.89 19.19
C LEU A 285 -12.69 5.03 18.87
N ASP A 286 -13.64 5.55 18.10
CA ASP A 286 -14.85 4.81 17.71
C ASP A 286 -14.51 3.53 16.93
N PHE A 287 -13.54 3.64 16.01
CA PHE A 287 -13.02 2.48 15.29
C PHE A 287 -12.40 1.43 16.23
N TYR A 288 -11.55 1.85 17.18
CA TYR A 288 -10.95 0.90 18.12
C TYR A 288 -11.97 0.25 19.05
N LEU A 289 -12.98 0.98 19.51
CA LEU A 289 -14.06 0.40 20.30
C LEU A 289 -14.84 -0.67 19.51
N GLU A 290 -15.11 -0.42 18.24
CA GLU A 290 -15.74 -1.41 17.36
C GLU A 290 -14.84 -2.62 17.12
N TYR A 291 -13.57 -2.38 16.79
CA TYR A 291 -12.60 -3.42 16.50
C TYR A 291 -12.27 -4.27 17.73
N ALA A 292 -12.17 -3.67 18.92
CA ALA A 292 -11.96 -4.37 20.17
C ALA A 292 -13.12 -5.32 20.50
N ARG A 293 -14.38 -4.93 20.22
CA ARG A 293 -15.54 -5.83 20.33
C ARG A 293 -15.43 -7.01 19.36
N ALA A 294 -14.97 -6.77 18.12
CA ALA A 294 -14.76 -7.85 17.15
C ALA A 294 -13.65 -8.82 17.61
N ARG A 295 -12.53 -8.29 18.12
CA ARG A 295 -11.43 -9.07 18.70
C ARG A 295 -11.87 -9.90 19.91
N ALA A 296 -12.69 -9.34 20.80
CA ALA A 296 -13.20 -10.03 21.99
C ALA A 296 -14.05 -11.26 21.61
N LYS A 297 -14.89 -11.17 20.56
CA LYS A 297 -15.70 -12.30 20.08
C LYS A 297 -14.86 -13.51 19.68
N VAL A 298 -13.70 -13.27 19.06
CA VAL A 298 -12.76 -14.33 18.66
C VAL A 298 -11.71 -14.62 19.74
N LYS A 299 -11.80 -13.99 20.92
CA LYS A 299 -10.86 -14.12 22.03
C LYS A 299 -9.40 -13.88 21.59
N ALA A 300 -9.21 -12.92 20.67
CA ALA A 300 -7.91 -12.59 20.10
C ALA A 300 -6.97 -12.08 21.19
N LYS A 301 -5.83 -12.74 21.35
CA LYS A 301 -4.85 -12.36 22.36
C LYS A 301 -3.92 -11.26 21.85
N ALA A 302 -3.58 -10.30 22.72
CA ALA A 302 -2.56 -9.30 22.40
C ALA A 302 -1.73 -8.86 23.60
N LYS A 303 -0.52 -8.39 23.30
CA LYS A 303 0.32 -7.59 24.20
C LYS A 303 0.50 -6.20 23.60
N ILE A 304 0.12 -5.16 24.33
CA ILE A 304 0.05 -3.80 23.80
C ILE A 304 0.83 -2.84 24.68
N LEU A 305 1.79 -2.14 24.08
CA LEU A 305 2.51 -1.02 24.67
C LEU A 305 1.78 0.28 24.28
N PHE A 306 1.02 0.81 25.22
CA PHE A 306 0.41 2.15 25.12
C PHE A 306 1.39 3.21 25.63
N TYR A 307 1.11 4.47 25.34
CA TYR A 307 1.75 5.58 26.06
C TYR A 307 1.00 5.89 27.35
N GLU A 308 1.73 6.34 28.38
CA GLU A 308 1.22 6.60 29.72
C GLU A 308 0.02 7.57 29.72
N GLN A 309 0.08 8.62 28.91
CA GLN A 309 -1.02 9.58 28.68
C GLN A 309 -2.33 8.96 28.16
N HIS A 310 -2.32 7.70 27.72
CA HIS A 310 -3.49 6.98 27.22
C HIS A 310 -3.98 5.88 28.18
N ARG A 311 -3.41 5.76 29.38
CA ARG A 311 -3.70 4.68 30.35
C ARG A 311 -5.19 4.48 30.61
N ASP A 312 -5.87 5.52 31.04
CA ASP A 312 -7.28 5.42 31.44
C ASP A 312 -8.17 5.08 30.24
N LYS A 313 -7.89 5.68 29.09
CA LYS A 313 -8.63 5.43 27.85
C LYS A 313 -8.42 3.99 27.37
N ALA A 314 -7.19 3.48 27.44
CA ALA A 314 -6.84 2.10 27.09
C ALA A 314 -7.52 1.09 28.01
N ARG A 315 -7.50 1.30 29.33
CA ARG A 315 -8.22 0.44 30.27
C ARG A 315 -9.72 0.45 29.98
N LYS A 316 -10.29 1.64 29.81
CA LYS A 316 -11.71 1.82 29.54
C LYS A 316 -12.14 1.09 28.27
N GLU A 317 -11.39 1.21 27.18
CA GLU A 317 -11.64 0.51 25.92
C GLU A 317 -11.87 -0.99 26.16
N PHE A 318 -10.88 -1.71 26.69
CA PHE A 318 -11.01 -3.16 26.87
C PHE A 318 -12.07 -3.54 27.89
N THR A 319 -12.23 -2.75 28.94
CA THR A 319 -13.24 -3.02 29.97
C THR A 319 -14.67 -2.91 29.44
N GLU A 320 -14.91 -2.02 28.49
CA GLU A 320 -16.23 -1.77 27.89
C GLU A 320 -16.49 -2.61 26.63
N THR A 321 -15.46 -3.27 26.06
CA THR A 321 -15.56 -3.98 24.78
C THR A 321 -15.46 -5.50 24.88
N GLY A 322 -15.71 -6.08 26.05
CA GLY A 322 -15.84 -7.53 26.22
C GLY A 322 -14.60 -8.27 26.71
N ASP A 323 -13.61 -7.55 27.27
CA ASP A 323 -12.50 -8.12 28.04
C ASP A 323 -12.30 -7.37 29.37
N PRO A 324 -13.33 -7.32 30.26
CA PRO A 324 -13.32 -6.55 31.51
C PRO A 324 -12.18 -6.88 32.46
N ASP A 325 -11.77 -8.14 32.47
CA ASP A 325 -10.71 -8.63 33.36
C ASP A 325 -9.35 -8.73 32.64
N LEU A 326 -9.22 -8.16 31.43
CA LEU A 326 -8.00 -8.20 30.61
C LEU A 326 -7.47 -9.64 30.42
N LYS A 327 -8.37 -10.60 30.21
CA LYS A 327 -8.05 -12.02 30.07
C LYS A 327 -7.34 -12.34 28.76
N TYR A 328 -7.57 -11.55 27.72
CA TYR A 328 -6.99 -11.75 26.39
C TYR A 328 -5.94 -10.70 26.05
N ASN A 329 -5.95 -9.54 26.71
CA ASN A 329 -5.07 -8.42 26.40
C ASN A 329 -4.18 -8.08 27.60
N GLU A 330 -2.87 -8.07 27.38
CA GLU A 330 -1.88 -7.64 28.37
C GLU A 330 -1.42 -6.22 28.00
N LEU A 331 -1.51 -5.27 28.94
CA LEU A 331 -1.22 -3.86 28.70
C LEU A 331 0.01 -3.42 29.49
N LYS A 332 0.93 -2.72 28.82
CA LYS A 332 2.02 -1.98 29.46
C LYS A 332 2.04 -0.55 28.93
N PHE A 333 2.61 0.36 29.71
CA PHE A 333 2.59 1.79 29.42
C PHE A 333 4.02 2.34 29.35
N LEU A 334 4.34 2.95 28.23
CA LEU A 334 5.61 3.61 27.95
C LEU A 334 5.55 5.08 28.41
N PRO A 335 6.65 5.63 28.95
CA PRO A 335 6.74 7.05 29.31
C PRO A 335 6.39 7.98 28.14
N GLN A 336 5.82 9.16 28.43
CA GLN A 336 5.31 10.08 27.40
C GLN A 336 6.39 10.55 26.43
N GLN A 337 7.65 10.64 26.88
CA GLN A 337 8.79 11.00 26.04
C GLN A 337 9.04 10.04 24.86
N TYR A 338 8.52 8.80 24.92
CA TYR A 338 8.60 7.83 23.84
C TYR A 338 7.46 7.98 22.81
N TYR A 339 6.57 8.95 23.01
CA TYR A 339 5.40 9.15 22.17
C TYR A 339 5.79 9.28 20.69
N SER A 340 5.18 8.43 19.88
CA SER A 340 5.21 8.45 18.43
C SER A 340 3.78 8.36 17.92
N PRO A 341 3.40 9.14 16.89
CA PRO A 341 2.09 9.03 16.24
C PRO A 341 1.93 7.75 15.41
N LEU A 342 3.00 6.99 15.23
CA LEU A 342 3.00 5.71 14.55
C LEU A 342 2.75 4.56 15.51
N GLN A 343 2.00 3.58 15.03
CA GLN A 343 1.79 2.29 15.66
C GLN A 343 2.46 1.19 14.86
N ILE A 344 2.98 0.18 15.55
CA ILE A 344 3.56 -1.00 14.93
C ILE A 344 2.81 -2.22 15.44
N PHE A 345 2.20 -2.98 14.53
CA PHE A 345 1.57 -4.26 14.82
C PHE A 345 2.44 -5.41 14.32
N ILE A 346 2.53 -6.49 15.10
CA ILE A 346 3.09 -7.76 14.67
C ILE A 346 2.06 -8.85 14.99
N CYS A 347 1.71 -9.69 14.01
CA CYS A 347 0.79 -10.81 14.21
C CYS A 347 1.11 -11.95 13.24
N GLY A 348 1.50 -13.12 13.75
CA GLY A 348 1.88 -14.25 12.89
C GLY A 348 3.08 -13.90 12.01
N LYS A 349 2.90 -13.93 10.69
CA LYS A 349 3.96 -13.67 9.68
C LYS A 349 3.95 -12.25 9.12
N ILE A 350 3.19 -11.34 9.72
CA ILE A 350 3.07 -9.97 9.24
C ILE A 350 3.48 -8.96 10.31
N ALA A 351 4.03 -7.85 9.84
CA ALA A 351 4.20 -6.62 10.61
C ALA A 351 3.59 -5.45 9.85
N ALA A 352 2.99 -4.50 10.54
CA ALA A 352 2.36 -3.35 9.91
C ALA A 352 2.68 -2.06 10.68
N VAL A 353 2.98 -0.99 9.96
CA VAL A 353 3.13 0.36 10.51
C VAL A 353 1.87 1.15 10.18
N VAL A 354 1.18 1.65 11.20
CA VAL A 354 -0.07 2.39 11.07
C VAL A 354 0.18 3.85 11.44
N HIS A 355 -0.29 4.74 10.57
CA HIS A 355 -0.34 6.17 10.83
C HIS A 355 -1.81 6.62 10.84
N TRP A 356 -2.23 7.21 11.95
CA TRP A 356 -3.57 7.76 12.09
C TRP A 356 -3.56 9.26 11.77
N GLY A 357 -4.45 9.68 10.88
CA GLY A 357 -4.66 11.08 10.51
C GLY A 357 -5.97 11.22 9.74
N LYS A 358 -6.24 12.41 9.19
CA LYS A 358 -7.44 12.67 8.35
C LYS A 358 -7.59 11.62 7.24
N GLU A 359 -6.48 11.19 6.69
CA GLU A 359 -6.36 10.07 5.77
C GLU A 359 -5.40 9.05 6.39
N PRO A 360 -5.92 8.00 7.07
CA PRO A 360 -5.08 7.03 7.74
C PRO A 360 -4.36 6.14 6.73
N SER A 361 -3.24 5.55 7.14
CA SER A 361 -2.53 4.60 6.29
C SER A 361 -1.91 3.45 7.08
N VAL A 362 -1.77 2.31 6.41
CA VAL A 362 -1.09 1.12 6.93
C VAL A 362 -0.06 0.65 5.92
N THR A 363 1.17 0.44 6.35
CA THR A 363 2.23 -0.17 5.54
C THR A 363 2.50 -1.58 6.05
N LEU A 364 2.19 -2.59 5.24
CA LEU A 364 2.26 -4.02 5.56
C LEU A 364 3.56 -4.65 5.03
N TYR A 365 4.23 -5.38 5.92
CA TYR A 365 5.46 -6.13 5.69
C TYR A 365 5.21 -7.62 5.95
N GLU A 366 5.60 -8.47 5.00
CA GLU A 366 5.46 -9.93 5.10
C GLU A 366 6.84 -10.64 5.13
N ARG A 367 7.93 -9.88 4.96
CA ARG A 367 9.29 -10.40 4.93
C ARG A 367 9.76 -10.83 6.33
N PRO A 368 10.12 -12.11 6.56
CA PRO A 368 10.43 -12.63 7.90
C PRO A 368 11.46 -11.82 8.68
N GLU A 369 12.54 -11.38 8.04
CA GLU A 369 13.61 -10.63 8.71
C GLU A 369 13.13 -9.26 9.24
N ILE A 370 12.17 -8.63 8.54
CA ILE A 370 11.57 -7.37 8.98
C ILE A 370 10.60 -7.62 10.14
N VAL A 371 9.75 -8.65 10.02
CA VAL A 371 8.78 -9.03 11.05
C VAL A 371 9.51 -9.40 12.35
N GLU A 372 10.57 -10.21 12.26
CA GLU A 372 11.42 -10.58 13.39
C GLU A 372 12.12 -9.36 14.01
N SER A 373 12.57 -8.40 13.20
CA SER A 373 13.18 -7.16 13.69
C SER A 373 12.18 -6.32 14.51
N PHE A 374 10.95 -6.12 14.02
CA PHE A 374 9.91 -5.43 14.77
C PHE A 374 9.52 -6.18 16.04
N LYS A 375 9.44 -7.52 15.98
CA LYS A 375 9.19 -8.34 17.16
C LYS A 375 10.29 -8.19 18.20
N LYS A 376 11.55 -8.17 17.80
CA LYS A 376 12.69 -7.95 18.70
C LYS A 376 12.63 -6.55 19.34
N GLN A 377 12.24 -5.52 18.59
CA GLN A 377 12.05 -4.18 19.14
C GLN A 377 10.92 -4.17 20.18
N PHE A 378 9.80 -4.84 19.90
CA PHE A 378 8.72 -5.01 20.86
C PHE A 378 9.23 -5.69 22.14
N ASP A 379 9.96 -6.81 22.02
CA ASP A 379 10.46 -7.56 23.18
C ASP A 379 11.41 -6.72 24.05
N LEU A 380 12.30 -5.94 23.42
CA LEU A 380 13.19 -5.02 24.15
C LEU A 380 12.43 -3.95 24.96
N LEU A 381 11.29 -3.48 24.46
CA LEU A 381 10.44 -2.53 25.18
C LEU A 381 9.53 -3.23 26.20
N TRP A 382 9.09 -4.44 25.89
CA TRP A 382 8.19 -5.22 26.74
C TRP A 382 8.90 -5.77 27.97
N ASP A 383 10.12 -6.27 27.82
CA ASP A 383 10.90 -6.94 28.86
C ASP A 383 11.82 -5.97 29.62
N GLN A 384 11.54 -4.66 29.59
CA GLN A 384 12.29 -3.68 30.37
C GLN A 384 12.12 -3.94 31.88
N GLU A 385 13.22 -4.32 32.54
CA GLU A 385 13.29 -4.46 34.00
C GLU A 385 13.51 -3.13 34.72
N VAL A 386 13.94 -2.11 33.98
CA VAL A 386 14.27 -0.78 34.47
C VAL A 386 13.64 0.25 33.54
N ARG A 387 12.95 1.24 34.12
CA ARG A 387 12.32 2.33 33.36
C ARG A 387 12.90 3.67 33.77
N THR A 388 13.05 4.57 32.80
CA THR A 388 13.58 5.91 33.04
C THR A 388 12.54 6.98 32.70
N TYR A 389 12.39 7.95 33.59
CA TYR A 389 11.50 9.10 33.46
C TYR A 389 12.36 10.36 33.46
N SER A 390 12.17 11.27 32.51
CA SER A 390 12.96 12.50 32.40
C SER A 390 12.05 13.71 32.16
N GLY A 391 12.31 14.78 32.89
CA GLY A 391 11.50 16.00 32.85
C GLY A 391 10.47 16.07 33.96
N LYS A 392 10.02 17.29 34.25
CA LYS A 392 9.15 17.60 35.40
C LYS A 392 7.82 16.83 35.34
N GLU A 393 7.18 16.83 34.17
CA GLU A 393 5.89 16.14 33.98
C GLU A 393 6.01 14.62 34.14
N GLU A 394 7.06 14.00 33.58
CA GLU A 394 7.25 12.55 33.68
C GLU A 394 7.55 12.10 35.11
N VAL A 395 8.36 12.88 35.83
CA VAL A 395 8.65 12.61 37.24
C VAL A 395 7.40 12.85 38.10
N LYS A 396 6.63 13.90 37.82
CA LYS A 396 5.34 14.13 38.49
C LYS A 396 4.39 12.94 38.29
N ASN A 397 4.24 12.47 37.05
CA ASN A 397 3.39 11.31 36.75
C ASN A 397 3.89 10.03 37.44
N LEU A 398 5.20 9.81 37.50
CA LEU A 398 5.80 8.69 38.23
C LEU A 398 5.36 8.69 39.70
N PHE A 399 5.47 9.84 40.39
CA PHE A 399 5.13 9.95 41.81
C PHE A 399 3.64 9.95 42.11
N LEU A 400 2.82 10.55 41.24
CA LEU A 400 1.38 10.68 41.50
C LEU A 400 0.55 9.48 41.01
N HIS A 401 1.12 8.63 40.16
CA HIS A 401 0.37 7.51 39.57
C HIS A 401 1.14 6.20 39.61
N VAL A 402 2.32 6.14 38.98
CA VAL A 402 3.01 4.85 38.75
C VAL A 402 3.50 4.20 40.05
N LEU A 403 4.08 4.97 40.97
CA LEU A 403 4.59 4.45 42.25
C LEU A 403 3.46 4.03 43.21
N LEU A 404 2.29 4.64 43.07
CA LEU A 404 1.14 4.44 43.97
C LEU A 404 0.23 3.27 43.56
N GLU A 405 0.34 2.78 42.32
CA GLU A 405 -0.56 1.76 41.73
C GLU A 405 -0.69 0.46 42.54
N ASP A 406 0.34 0.07 43.31
CA ASP A 406 0.41 -1.17 44.07
C ASP A 406 0.39 -0.97 45.59
N MET A 407 0.10 0.25 46.06
CA MET A 407 0.09 0.56 47.49
C MET A 407 -1.23 0.15 48.14
N GLU A 408 -1.15 -0.56 49.26
CA GLU A 408 -2.28 -1.00 50.08
C GLU A 408 -2.31 -0.29 51.45
N GLU A 409 -3.45 -0.35 52.15
CA GLU A 409 -3.60 0.19 53.51
C GLU A 409 -2.55 -0.45 54.45
N GLY A 410 -1.78 0.39 55.14
CA GLY A 410 -0.71 -0.04 56.05
C GLY A 410 0.66 -0.24 55.40
N ASP A 411 0.77 -0.23 54.07
CA ASP A 411 2.07 -0.26 53.39
C ASP A 411 2.94 0.94 53.80
N THR A 412 4.26 0.80 53.65
CA THR A 412 5.21 1.85 54.03
C THR A 412 6.08 2.26 52.87
N GLU A 413 6.10 3.56 52.56
CA GLU A 413 7.12 4.18 51.72
C GLU A 413 8.33 4.55 52.59
N TYR A 414 9.53 4.15 52.15
CA TYR A 414 10.79 4.52 52.81
C TYR A 414 11.59 5.47 51.92
N VAL A 415 12.10 6.55 52.50
CA VAL A 415 12.81 7.59 51.73
C VAL A 415 14.21 7.85 52.28
N ILE A 416 15.21 7.85 51.41
CA ILE A 416 16.59 8.23 51.72
C ILE A 416 16.93 9.52 50.98
N GLY A 417 17.40 10.52 51.72
CA GLY A 417 18.00 11.72 51.14
C GLY A 417 16.99 12.76 50.67
N ALA A 418 15.73 12.68 51.10
CA ALA A 418 14.72 13.66 50.74
C ALA A 418 15.15 15.09 51.11
N GLY A 419 15.17 15.96 50.10
CA GLY A 419 15.52 17.38 50.18
C GLY A 419 14.60 18.19 49.28
N TYR A 420 15.00 19.42 48.92
CA TYR A 420 14.24 20.27 47.99
C TYR A 420 14.91 20.41 46.62
N GLY A 421 15.64 19.38 46.18
CA GLY A 421 16.44 19.41 44.95
C GLY A 421 17.50 20.53 44.94
N LEU A 422 18.14 20.77 43.78
CA LEU A 422 19.16 21.84 43.65
C LEU A 422 18.59 23.27 43.79
N ASN A 423 17.31 23.47 43.45
CA ASN A 423 16.64 24.77 43.51
C ASN A 423 15.50 24.74 44.53
N GLU A 424 15.84 25.08 45.78
CA GLU A 424 14.93 25.01 46.92
C GLU A 424 13.67 25.89 46.77
N SER A 425 13.62 26.81 45.80
CA SER A 425 12.51 27.73 45.54
C SER A 425 11.49 27.25 44.50
N GLU A 426 11.64 26.07 43.91
CA GLU A 426 10.70 25.60 42.88
C GLU A 426 9.40 25.06 43.48
N GLN A 427 8.31 25.83 43.31
CA GLN A 427 6.98 25.52 43.85
C GLN A 427 6.42 24.15 43.40
N TRP A 428 6.65 23.77 42.13
CA TRP A 428 6.10 22.53 41.57
C TRP A 428 6.56 21.27 42.31
N PHE A 429 7.79 21.26 42.82
CA PHE A 429 8.36 20.14 43.56
C PHE A 429 7.64 19.95 44.91
N ALA A 430 7.42 21.07 45.62
CA ALA A 430 6.70 21.08 46.89
C ALA A 430 5.24 20.64 46.68
N ASP A 431 4.57 21.21 45.66
CA ASP A 431 3.18 20.87 45.34
C ASP A 431 3.02 19.37 45.01
N MET A 432 3.93 18.80 44.21
CA MET A 432 3.93 17.38 43.87
C MET A 432 4.05 16.49 45.12
N PHE A 433 4.97 16.80 46.03
CA PHE A 433 5.16 15.98 47.23
C PHE A 433 4.04 16.17 48.24
N VAL A 434 3.46 17.37 48.37
CA VAL A 434 2.24 17.56 49.17
C VAL A 434 1.11 16.69 48.63
N GLU A 435 0.88 16.70 47.32
CA GLU A 435 -0.14 15.87 46.66
C GLU A 435 0.12 14.37 46.85
N HIS A 436 1.35 13.91 46.62
CA HIS A 436 1.75 12.52 46.83
C HIS A 436 1.56 12.10 48.30
N ASN A 437 1.99 12.92 49.25
CA ASN A 437 1.86 12.63 50.68
C ASN A 437 0.39 12.62 51.12
N SER A 438 -0.42 13.56 50.63
CA SER A 438 -1.88 13.56 50.86
C SER A 438 -2.53 12.28 50.37
N TYR A 439 -2.12 11.76 49.21
CA TYR A 439 -2.62 10.47 48.72
C TYR A 439 -2.29 9.35 49.70
N LEU A 440 -1.04 9.24 50.17
CA LEU A 440 -0.64 8.20 51.12
C LEU A 440 -1.47 8.25 52.40
N ILE A 441 -1.68 9.44 52.97
CA ILE A 441 -2.47 9.64 54.20
C ILE A 441 -3.93 9.24 53.97
N GLN A 442 -4.53 9.65 52.85
CA GLN A 442 -5.92 9.29 52.51
C GLN A 442 -6.10 7.77 52.34
N HIS A 443 -5.06 7.06 51.91
CA HIS A 443 -5.06 5.60 51.76
C HIS A 443 -4.46 4.88 52.99
N LYS A 444 -4.18 5.62 54.08
CA LYS A 444 -3.61 5.12 55.34
C LYS A 444 -2.32 4.31 55.13
N ALA A 445 -1.52 4.73 54.17
CA ALA A 445 -0.16 4.26 53.98
C ALA A 445 0.79 5.07 54.88
N ASN A 446 1.81 4.40 55.39
CA ASN A 446 2.84 4.99 56.24
C ASN A 446 4.00 5.53 55.41
N LYS A 447 4.72 6.51 55.95
CA LYS A 447 6.00 6.96 55.40
C LYS A 447 7.07 6.99 56.47
N LYS A 448 8.26 6.48 56.14
CA LYS A 448 9.48 6.63 56.95
C LYS A 448 10.56 7.31 56.13
N ALA A 449 10.94 8.52 56.51
CA ALA A 449 11.80 9.35 55.68
C ALA A 449 13.03 9.87 56.44
N LEU A 450 14.20 9.69 55.80
CA LEU A 450 15.48 10.24 56.21
C LEU A 450 15.72 11.54 55.45
N PHE A 451 15.54 12.65 56.14
CA PHE A 451 15.67 14.00 55.60
C PHE A 451 17.00 14.64 55.99
N CYS A 452 17.33 15.75 55.33
CA CYS A 452 18.46 16.59 55.70
C CYS A 452 18.11 17.57 56.84
N GLU A 453 18.99 17.72 57.84
CA GLU A 453 18.77 18.58 59.01
C GLU A 453 18.40 20.04 58.63
N LYS A 454 19.07 20.62 57.63
CA LYS A 454 18.81 22.00 57.15
C LYS A 454 17.37 22.27 56.68
N HIS A 455 16.59 21.22 56.43
CA HIS A 455 15.23 21.31 55.88
C HIS A 455 14.12 20.99 56.90
N ARG A 456 14.48 20.70 58.16
CA ARG A 456 13.58 20.20 59.21
C ARG A 456 12.25 20.95 59.32
N GLU A 457 12.30 22.27 59.48
CA GLU A 457 11.09 23.07 59.71
C GLU A 457 10.18 23.12 58.49
N ARG A 458 10.74 23.19 57.28
CA ARG A 458 9.96 23.20 56.04
C ARG A 458 9.28 21.86 55.80
N ILE A 459 9.99 20.75 56.03
CA ILE A 459 9.43 19.40 55.88
C ILE A 459 8.26 19.18 56.83
N LYS A 460 8.40 19.62 58.09
CA LYS A 460 7.31 19.55 59.06
C LYS A 460 6.08 20.31 58.57
N SER A 461 6.27 21.53 58.06
CA SER A 461 5.18 22.33 57.47
C SER A 461 4.52 21.62 56.29
N ASP A 462 5.28 21.02 55.38
CA ASP A 462 4.75 20.34 54.19
C ASP A 462 3.94 19.09 54.57
N VAL A 463 4.37 18.34 55.59
CA VAL A 463 3.63 17.17 56.11
C VAL A 463 2.32 17.58 56.78
N GLN A 464 2.34 18.68 57.54
CA GLN A 464 1.12 19.25 58.13
C GLN A 464 0.13 19.69 57.03
N LEU A 465 0.64 20.33 55.97
CA LEU A 465 -0.17 20.71 54.79
C LEU A 465 -0.73 19.50 54.04
N ALA A 466 0.02 18.40 53.98
CA ALA A 466 -0.41 17.16 53.35
C ALA A 466 -1.55 16.45 54.11
N GLY A 467 -1.84 16.85 55.36
CA GLY A 467 -2.96 16.35 56.15
C GLY A 467 -2.58 15.49 57.35
N ASP A 468 -1.32 15.49 57.79
CA ASP A 468 -0.84 14.73 58.95
C ASP A 468 -0.26 15.65 60.05
N PRO A 469 -1.09 16.46 60.74
CA PRO A 469 -0.60 17.50 61.65
C PRO A 469 0.10 16.96 62.90
N GLU A 470 -0.26 15.74 63.33
CA GLU A 470 0.27 15.05 64.51
C GLU A 470 1.33 13.99 64.15
N PHE A 471 1.71 13.88 62.87
CA PHE A 471 2.71 12.93 62.38
C PHE A 471 2.36 11.46 62.67
N GLU A 472 1.08 11.10 62.54
CA GLU A 472 0.56 9.74 62.76
C GLU A 472 1.06 8.76 61.68
N TYR A 473 1.10 9.20 60.42
CA TYR A 473 1.49 8.39 59.26
C TYR A 473 2.94 8.64 58.86
N PHE A 474 3.49 9.83 59.17
CA PHE A 474 4.85 10.24 58.81
C PHE A 474 5.83 10.12 59.98
N ASN A 475 6.75 9.16 59.88
CA ASN A 475 7.90 9.08 60.77
C ASN A 475 9.13 9.66 60.06
N MET A 476 9.75 10.66 60.66
CA MET A 476 10.89 11.36 60.09
C MET A 476 12.10 11.30 61.01
N LYS A 477 13.28 11.13 60.41
CA LYS A 477 14.59 11.25 61.06
C LYS A 477 15.50 12.12 60.22
N PHE A 478 16.51 12.70 60.85
CA PHE A 478 17.35 13.69 60.21
C PHE A 478 18.82 13.24 60.16
N LEU A 479 19.39 13.35 58.97
CA LEU A 479 20.78 13.12 58.65
C LEU A 479 21.54 14.45 58.61
N SER A 480 22.85 14.39 58.90
CA SER A 480 23.73 15.55 58.82
C SER A 480 23.73 16.18 57.42
N ASP A 481 23.79 17.51 57.37
CA ASP A 481 23.90 18.28 56.13
C ASP A 481 25.09 17.91 55.23
N LYS A 482 26.11 17.24 55.79
CA LYS A 482 27.24 16.69 55.02
C LYS A 482 26.83 15.58 54.05
N LEU A 483 25.66 14.97 54.25
CA LEU A 483 25.10 13.91 53.42
C LEU A 483 24.03 14.44 52.44
N TYR A 484 23.83 15.75 52.39
CA TYR A 484 22.90 16.35 51.43
C TYR A 484 23.29 16.00 49.99
N SER A 485 22.29 15.55 49.23
CA SER A 485 22.43 15.14 47.84
C SER A 485 21.16 15.56 47.08
N PRO A 486 21.26 15.96 45.80
CA PRO A 486 20.09 16.14 44.93
C PRO A 486 19.48 14.81 44.46
N LEU A 487 20.03 13.67 44.91
CA LEU A 487 19.49 12.34 44.67
C LEU A 487 18.61 11.91 45.84
N GLU A 488 17.40 11.47 45.50
CA GLU A 488 16.45 10.90 46.45
C GLU A 488 16.15 9.46 46.05
N ILE A 489 16.00 8.60 47.06
CA ILE A 489 15.65 7.20 46.86
C ILE A 489 14.34 6.95 47.58
N HIS A 490 13.31 6.55 46.84
CA HIS A 490 12.02 6.17 47.41
C HIS A 490 11.80 4.68 47.18
N ILE A 491 11.44 3.99 48.26
CA ILE A 491 11.33 2.54 48.34
C ILE A 491 9.90 2.22 48.75
N PHE A 492 9.17 1.62 47.82
CA PHE A 492 7.81 1.11 47.97
C PHE A 492 7.88 -0.42 48.10
N PRO A 493 6.80 -1.10 48.52
CA PRO A 493 6.80 -2.55 48.73
C PRO A 493 7.32 -3.37 47.53
N LYS A 494 7.00 -2.94 46.30
CA LYS A 494 7.37 -3.63 45.05
C LYS A 494 8.29 -2.82 44.13
N LYS A 495 8.56 -1.56 44.46
CA LYS A 495 9.19 -0.59 43.54
C LYS A 495 10.24 0.23 44.25
N VAL A 496 11.34 0.56 43.58
CA VAL A 496 12.29 1.58 44.01
C VAL A 496 12.48 2.59 42.91
N THR A 497 12.48 3.86 43.27
CA THR A 497 12.95 4.91 42.37
C THR A 497 14.19 5.58 42.92
N VAL A 498 15.15 5.86 42.04
CA VAL A 498 16.30 6.73 42.28
C VAL A 498 16.13 7.97 41.41
N THR A 499 15.90 9.12 42.06
CA THR A 499 15.52 10.36 41.38
C THR A 499 16.57 11.43 41.60
N TYR A 500 17.10 11.98 40.51
CA TYR A 500 17.90 13.20 40.53
C TYR A 500 17.00 14.41 40.31
N PHE A 501 16.95 15.30 41.30
CA PHE A 501 16.17 16.54 41.25
C PHE A 501 17.06 17.75 40.94
N GLY A 502 17.38 17.91 39.66
CA GLY A 502 17.99 19.13 39.09
C GLY A 502 17.03 19.87 38.15
N ASP A 503 17.55 20.80 37.34
CA ASP A 503 16.75 21.61 36.40
C ASP A 503 15.88 20.78 35.46
N ASN A 504 16.41 19.61 35.03
CA ASN A 504 15.68 18.57 34.33
C ASN A 504 15.74 17.29 35.17
N PRO A 505 14.69 16.97 35.95
CA PRO A 505 14.74 15.84 36.86
C PRO A 505 14.72 14.52 36.09
N VAL A 506 15.45 13.53 36.60
CA VAL A 506 15.56 12.20 35.97
C VAL A 506 15.40 11.13 37.03
N SER A 507 14.55 10.16 36.75
CA SER A 507 14.19 9.09 37.66
C SER A 507 14.41 7.73 37.02
N THR A 508 14.99 6.80 37.78
CA THR A 508 15.11 5.40 37.38
C THR A 508 14.27 4.52 38.30
N LEU A 509 13.29 3.83 37.73
CA LEU A 509 12.36 2.92 38.41
C LEU A 509 12.83 1.48 38.26
N TYR A 510 12.90 0.78 39.39
CA TYR A 510 13.24 -0.63 39.52
C TYR A 510 12.07 -1.39 40.13
N GLU A 511 11.72 -2.54 39.55
CA GLU A 511 10.68 -3.44 40.08
C GLU A 511 11.26 -4.80 40.50
N ASN A 512 12.58 -4.97 40.38
CA ASN A 512 13.27 -6.20 40.76
C ASN A 512 13.28 -6.36 42.29
N PRO A 513 12.74 -7.46 42.85
CA PRO A 513 12.65 -7.65 44.31
C PRO A 513 14.00 -7.59 45.04
N GLY A 514 15.08 -8.07 44.42
CA GLY A 514 16.43 -8.00 45.00
C GLY A 514 16.97 -6.58 45.08
N VAL A 515 16.63 -5.72 44.12
CA VAL A 515 16.97 -4.29 44.15
C VAL A 515 16.18 -3.59 45.26
N VAL A 516 14.88 -3.88 45.38
CA VAL A 516 14.01 -3.34 46.43
C VAL A 516 14.55 -3.70 47.81
N GLU A 517 14.86 -4.99 48.05
CA GLU A 517 15.41 -5.46 49.32
C GLU A 517 16.78 -4.83 49.62
N GLY A 518 17.63 -4.66 48.60
CA GLY A 518 18.93 -4.02 48.71
C GLY A 518 18.85 -2.59 49.22
N PHE A 519 18.02 -1.76 48.60
CA PHE A 519 17.80 -0.38 49.04
C PHE A 519 17.11 -0.31 50.41
N LYS A 520 16.20 -1.24 50.71
CA LYS A 520 15.57 -1.31 52.03
C LYS A 520 16.58 -1.57 53.16
N LYS A 521 17.55 -2.48 52.94
CA LYS A 521 18.66 -2.71 53.88
C LYS A 521 19.51 -1.46 54.09
N GLN A 522 19.77 -0.71 53.02
CA GLN A 522 20.48 0.56 53.10
C GLN A 522 19.71 1.60 53.93
N PHE A 523 18.39 1.72 53.72
CA PHE A 523 17.53 2.57 54.54
C PHE A 523 17.62 2.17 56.02
N ASP A 524 17.46 0.89 56.36
CA ASP A 524 17.46 0.41 57.75
C ASP A 524 18.78 0.70 58.47
N MET A 525 19.90 0.56 57.76
CA MET A 525 21.21 0.91 58.28
C MET A 525 21.32 2.40 58.62
N LEU A 526 20.86 3.28 57.71
CA LEU A 526 20.88 4.73 57.92
C LEU A 526 19.89 5.17 59.00
N TRP A 527 18.72 4.53 59.06
CA TRP A 527 17.69 4.80 60.06
C TRP A 527 18.17 4.53 61.49
N GLY A 528 19.00 3.49 61.66
CA GLY A 528 19.59 3.14 62.96
C GLY A 528 20.62 4.13 63.49
N VAL A 529 21.22 4.96 62.62
CA VAL A 529 22.26 5.95 63.00
C VAL A 529 21.78 7.39 62.90
N ALA A 530 20.59 7.62 62.35
CA ALA A 530 20.01 8.96 62.20
C ALA A 530 19.42 9.47 63.52
N ASN A 531 19.50 10.79 63.69
CA ASN A 531 18.92 11.48 64.86
C ASN A 531 17.41 11.59 64.72
N ASP A 532 16.73 11.66 65.86
CA ASP A 532 15.29 11.90 65.92
C ASP A 532 14.90 13.36 65.53
#